data_AF-A0A821B020-F1
#
_entry.id   AF-A0A821B020-F1
#
_cell.length_a   1.000
_cell.length_b   1.000
_cell.length_c   1.000
_cell.angle_alpha   90.00
_cell.angle_beta   90.00
_cell.angle_gamma   90.00
#
_symmetry.space_group_name_H-M   'P 1'
#
loop_
_entity.id
_entity.type
_entity.pdbx_description
1 polymer ?
#
loop_
_entity_poly.entity_id
_entity_poly.type
_entity_poly.pdbx_seq_one_letter_code
_entity_poly.pdbx_strand_id
1 'polypeptide(L)'
;SDNENSLESTDEQATASDKHNINFKPISPSTVTKKRKRHQWTIEENLPAVACFEKNDNKHKTAQQVGCATKQLRMWIQNKNELLSLSSRKKGE
;
A
#
# COMPACT_ATOMS: atom_id res chain seq x y z
N SER A 1 -26.69 -38.60 54.95
CA SER A 1 -25.85 -37.47 55.34
C SER A 1 -25.71 -36.56 54.14
N ASP A 2 -26.81 -35.98 53.64
CA ASP A 2 -27.44 -34.74 54.17
C ASP A 2 -26.42 -33.61 54.05
N ASN A 3 -26.39 -32.89 52.93
CA ASN A 3 -27.25 -31.73 52.62
C ASN A 3 -27.24 -30.71 53.75
N GLU A 4 -26.52 -29.60 53.58
CA GLU A 4 -26.93 -28.28 54.04
C GLU A 4 -26.32 -27.22 53.10
N ASN A 5 -27.26 -26.54 52.47
CA ASN A 5 -27.17 -25.31 51.69
C ASN A 5 -26.82 -24.12 52.60
N SER A 6 -25.97 -23.19 52.16
CA SER A 6 -26.15 -21.77 52.50
C SER A 6 -25.36 -20.85 51.57
N LEU A 7 -26.17 -20.13 50.79
CA LEU A 7 -25.93 -18.88 50.10
C LEU A 7 -25.18 -17.87 50.98
N GLU A 8 -24.28 -17.08 50.37
CA GLU A 8 -24.43 -15.62 50.42
C GLU A 8 -23.62 -14.98 49.29
N SER A 9 -24.29 -14.08 48.58
CA SER A 9 -23.77 -13.20 47.55
C SER A 9 -22.85 -12.15 48.15
N THR A 10 -21.76 -11.81 47.46
CA THR A 10 -21.47 -10.40 47.21
C THR A 10 -20.54 -10.27 46.00
N ASP A 11 -21.13 -9.90 44.87
CA ASP A 11 -20.44 -9.33 43.72
C ASP A 11 -19.86 -7.98 44.16
N GLU A 12 -18.61 -7.97 44.64
CA GLU A 12 -17.84 -6.73 44.79
C GLU A 12 -16.97 -6.54 43.56
N GLN A 13 -17.61 -6.17 42.45
CA GLN A 13 -16.92 -5.59 41.30
C GLN A 13 -16.37 -4.21 41.67
N ALA A 14 -15.18 -4.20 42.28
CA ALA A 14 -14.34 -3.02 42.31
C ALA A 14 -13.77 -2.78 40.90
N THR A 15 -14.54 -2.11 40.04
CA THR A 15 -13.99 -1.52 38.82
C THR A 15 -13.12 -0.32 39.20
N ALA A 16 -11.86 -0.60 39.51
CA ALA A 16 -10.83 0.42 39.60
C ALA A 16 -10.73 1.10 38.21
N SER A 17 -11.41 2.24 38.09
CA SER A 17 -11.29 3.13 36.95
C SER A 17 -9.92 3.78 36.97
N ASP A 18 -8.92 3.10 36.42
CA ASP A 18 -7.64 3.72 36.11
C ASP A 18 -7.85 4.65 34.91
N LYS A 19 -7.99 5.95 35.22
CA LYS A 19 -8.21 7.01 34.26
C LYS A 19 -6.91 7.24 33.48
N HIS A 20 -6.73 6.49 32.39
CA HIS A 20 -5.73 6.84 31.38
C HIS A 20 -6.08 8.21 30.78
N ASN A 21 -5.43 9.25 31.30
CA ASN A 21 -5.49 10.62 30.80
C ASN A 21 -4.77 10.71 29.46
N ILE A 22 -5.41 10.24 28.39
CA ILE A 22 -4.94 10.44 27.03
C ILE A 22 -5.29 11.87 26.59
N ASN A 23 -4.33 12.77 26.79
CA ASN A 23 -4.38 14.14 26.29
C ASN A 23 -4.32 14.12 24.75
N PHE A 24 -5.48 13.94 24.09
CA PHE A 24 -5.62 14.05 22.65
C PHE A 24 -5.45 15.51 22.23
N LYS A 25 -4.22 15.88 21.87
CA LYS A 25 -3.97 17.12 21.14
C LYS A 25 -4.68 17.03 19.78
N PRO A 26 -5.56 17.98 19.43
CA PRO A 26 -6.18 17.99 18.11
C PRO A 26 -5.09 18.24 17.06
N ILE A 27 -4.88 17.25 16.17
CA ILE A 27 -3.99 17.38 15.03
C ILE A 27 -4.64 18.40 14.08
N SER A 28 -4.09 19.62 14.03
CA SER A 28 -4.58 20.67 13.14
C SER A 28 -4.43 20.22 11.67
N PRO A 29 -5.49 20.24 10.85
CA PRO A 29 -5.39 19.79 9.47
C PRO A 29 -4.99 20.97 8.58
N SER A 30 -3.70 21.23 8.39
CA SER A 30 -3.23 21.95 7.19
C SER A 30 -1.72 21.98 7.08
N THR A 31 -1.15 20.92 6.54
CA THR A 31 -0.04 21.06 5.62
C THR A 31 -0.55 20.65 4.25
N VAL A 32 -0.92 21.63 3.43
CA VAL A 32 -1.15 21.44 2.00
C VAL A 32 0.17 21.00 1.39
N THR A 33 0.42 19.69 1.38
CA THR A 33 1.53 19.13 0.62
C THR A 33 1.16 19.34 -0.85
N LYS A 34 1.91 20.19 -1.55
CA LYS A 34 1.77 20.35 -3.01
C LYS A 34 1.84 18.96 -3.61
N LYS A 35 0.71 18.44 -4.10
CA LYS A 35 0.65 17.13 -4.76
C LYS A 35 1.64 17.17 -5.92
N ARG A 36 2.78 16.48 -5.78
CA ARG A 36 3.76 16.33 -6.85
C ARG A 36 3.00 15.76 -8.05
N LYS A 37 3.03 16.47 -9.19
CA LYS A 37 2.40 16.00 -10.43
C LYS A 37 2.90 14.57 -10.68
N ARG A 38 1.97 13.61 -10.72
CA ARG A 38 2.32 12.22 -11.02
C ARG A 38 2.81 12.21 -12.46
N HIS A 39 4.03 11.74 -12.66
CA HIS A 39 4.56 11.56 -14.00
C HIS A 39 3.72 10.49 -14.70
N GLN A 40 3.17 10.85 -15.86
CA GLN A 40 2.38 9.96 -16.69
C GLN A 40 3.33 9.27 -17.65
N TRP A 41 3.57 7.98 -17.44
CA TRP A 41 4.44 7.19 -18.29
C TRP A 41 3.76 6.85 -19.61
N THR A 42 4.48 7.02 -20.71
CA THR A 42 4.04 6.65 -22.05
C THR A 42 4.36 5.19 -22.38
N ILE A 43 3.70 4.62 -23.39
CA ILE A 43 3.98 3.24 -23.84
C ILE A 43 5.43 3.10 -24.32
N GLU A 44 5.97 4.15 -24.94
CA GLU A 44 7.35 4.20 -25.44
C GLU A 44 8.38 4.15 -24.32
N GLU A 45 8.06 4.67 -23.13
CA GLU A 45 8.93 4.58 -21.95
C GLU A 45 8.75 3.23 -21.21
N ASN A 46 7.54 2.66 -21.22
CA ASN A 46 7.22 1.43 -20.50
C ASN A 46 7.86 0.19 -21.15
N LEU A 47 7.82 0.07 -22.48
CA LEU A 47 8.31 -1.12 -23.19
C LEU A 47 9.82 -1.36 -23.02
N PRO A 48 10.69 -0.33 -23.15
CA PRO A 48 12.12 -0.48 -22.85
C PRO A 48 12.38 -0.93 -21.41
N ALA A 49 11.58 -0.45 -20.45
CA ALA A 49 11.72 -0.85 -19.06
C ALA A 49 11.46 -2.35 -18.84
N VAL A 50 10.43 -2.89 -19.50
CA VAL A 50 10.14 -4.33 -19.50
C VAL A 50 11.27 -5.10 -20.18
N ALA A 51 11.76 -4.64 -21.33
CA ALA A 51 12.87 -5.28 -22.04
C ALA A 51 14.18 -5.29 -21.23
N CYS A 52 14.47 -4.22 -20.47
CA CYS A 52 15.60 -4.17 -19.54
C CYS A 52 15.46 -5.19 -18.41
N PHE A 53 14.25 -5.38 -17.89
CA PHE A 53 13.97 -6.41 -16.89
C PHE A 53 14.22 -7.81 -17.45
N GLU A 54 13.79 -8.10 -18.69
CA GLU A 54 13.99 -9.41 -19.31
C GLU A 54 15.46 -9.79 -19.51
N LYS A 55 16.36 -8.80 -19.65
CA LYS A 55 17.81 -9.04 -19.76
C LYS A 55 18.49 -9.27 -18.42
N ASN A 56 18.03 -8.58 -17.38
CA ASN A 56 18.74 -8.49 -16.10
C ASN A 56 18.08 -9.30 -14.97
N ASP A 57 16.82 -9.74 -15.17
CA ASP A 57 15.90 -10.36 -14.21
C ASP A 57 15.81 -9.69 -12.82
N ASN A 58 16.21 -8.42 -12.74
CA ASN A 58 16.27 -7.69 -11.49
C ASN A 58 15.35 -6.46 -11.55
N LYS A 59 14.20 -6.56 -10.89
CA LYS A 59 13.17 -5.52 -10.86
C LYS A 59 13.65 -4.23 -10.19
N HIS A 60 14.42 -4.34 -9.11
CA HIS A 60 14.92 -3.17 -8.37
C HIS A 60 15.96 -2.40 -9.19
N LYS A 61 16.94 -3.12 -9.75
CA LYS A 61 17.98 -2.52 -10.60
C LYS A 61 17.37 -1.87 -11.84
N THR A 62 16.44 -2.54 -12.50
CA THR A 62 15.75 -2.02 -13.69
C THR A 62 14.92 -0.77 -13.36
N ALA A 63 14.16 -0.80 -12.28
CA ALA A 63 13.36 0.36 -11.86
C ALA A 63 14.24 1.58 -11.54
N GLN A 64 15.39 1.36 -10.89
CA GLN A 64 16.37 2.41 -10.63
C GLN A 64 17.00 2.98 -11.90
N GLN A 65 17.35 2.12 -12.87
CA GLN A 65 17.92 2.55 -14.16
C GLN A 65 16.93 3.38 -15.00
N VAL A 66 15.66 2.98 -14.99
CA VAL A 66 14.59 3.67 -15.74
C VAL A 66 14.05 4.89 -14.98
N GLY A 67 14.26 4.96 -13.66
CA GLY A 67 13.70 6.01 -12.82
C GLY A 67 12.21 5.83 -12.51
N CYS A 68 11.69 4.59 -12.59
CA CYS A 68 10.31 4.26 -12.25
C CYS A 68 10.18 3.60 -10.88
N ALA A 69 8.96 3.54 -10.34
CA ALA A 69 8.72 2.77 -9.12
C ALA A 69 8.69 1.27 -9.44
N THR A 70 9.24 0.43 -8.56
CA THR A 70 9.23 -1.04 -8.74
C THR A 70 7.83 -1.62 -8.90
N LYS A 71 6.83 -1.01 -8.25
CA LYS A 71 5.41 -1.36 -8.41
C LYS A 71 4.90 -1.10 -9.83
N GLN A 72 5.32 0.01 -10.46
CA GLN A 72 4.97 0.33 -11.84
C GLN A 72 5.62 -0.66 -12.80
N LEU A 73 6.90 -0.96 -12.60
CA LEU A 73 7.60 -1.97 -13.40
C LEU A 73 6.91 -3.35 -13.31
N ARG A 74 6.48 -3.76 -12.11
CA ARG A 74 5.72 -5.01 -11.94
C ARG A 74 4.44 -5.03 -12.78
N MET A 75 3.68 -3.92 -12.76
CA MET A 75 2.45 -3.82 -13.56
C MET A 75 2.75 -3.90 -15.06
N TRP A 76 3.81 -3.25 -15.53
CA TRP A 76 4.19 -3.31 -16.96
C TRP A 76 4.61 -4.70 -17.40
N ILE A 77 5.34 -5.43 -16.55
CA ILE A 77 5.71 -6.83 -16.83
C ILE A 77 4.46 -7.71 -16.92
N GLN A 78 3.51 -7.55 -15.98
CA GLN A 78 2.23 -8.29 -16.01
C GLN A 78 1.40 -7.98 -17.26
N ASN A 79 1.36 -6.70 -17.66
CA ASN A 79 0.56 -6.23 -18.80
C ASN A 79 1.40 -6.09 -20.08
N LYS A 80 2.51 -6.84 -20.21
CA LYS A 80 3.43 -6.73 -21.36
C LYS A 80 2.70 -6.89 -22.70
N ASN A 81 1.82 -7.87 -22.80
CA ASN A 81 1.08 -8.16 -24.04
C ASN A 81 0.15 -7.01 -24.44
N GLU A 82 -0.50 -6.38 -23.46
CA GLU A 82 -1.35 -5.21 -23.68
C GLU A 82 -0.52 -3.99 -24.12
N LEU A 83 0.65 -3.77 -23.49
CA LEU A 83 1.58 -2.70 -23.87
C LEU A 83 2.06 -2.87 -25.33
N LEU A 84 2.33 -4.10 -25.75
CA LEU A 84 2.71 -4.41 -27.13
C LEU A 84 1.54 -4.15 -28.11
N SER A 85 0.33 -4.58 -27.76
CA SER A 85 -0.88 -4.34 -28.58
C SER A 85 -1.25 -2.85 -28.69
N LEU A 86 -1.03 -2.07 -27.64
CA LEU A 86 -1.24 -0.62 -27.67
C LEU A 86 -0.16 0.09 -28.50
N SER A 87 1.09 -0.38 -28.43
CA SER A 87 2.20 0.13 -29.24
C SER A 87 1.98 -0.10 -30.74
N SER A 88 1.50 -1.28 -31.14
CA SER A 88 1.24 -1.57 -32.55
C SER A 88 0.10 -0.75 -33.13
N ARG A 89 -0.96 -0.49 -32.35
CA ARG A 89 -2.09 0.37 -32.78
C ARG A 89 -1.68 1.81 -33.04
N LYS A 90 -0.74 2.36 -32.25
CA LYS A 90 -0.23 3.72 -32.39
C LYS A 90 0.60 3.97 -33.66
N LYS A 91 1.13 2.92 -34.30
CA LYS A 91 1.95 3.04 -35.52
C LYS A 91 1.15 2.92 -36.82
N GLY A 92 -0.16 2.72 -36.74
CA GLY A 92 -1.05 2.53 -37.89
C GLY A 92 -1.96 3.72 -38.22
N GLU A 93 -1.79 4.86 -37.54
CA GLU A 93 -2.40 6.16 -37.89
C GLU A 93 -1.34 7.05 -38.55
#